data_AF-A0AA39UUG9-F1
#
_entry.id   AF-A0AA39UUG9-F1
#
_cell.length_a   1.000
_cell.length_b   1.000
_cell.length_c   1.000
_cell.angle_alpha   90.00
_cell.angle_beta   90.00
_cell.angle_gamma   90.00
#
_symmetry.space_group_name_H-M   'P 1'
#
loop_
_entity.id
_entity.type
_entity.pdbx_description
1 polymer ?
#
loop_
_entity_poly.entity_id
_entity_poly.type
_entity_poly.pdbx_seq_one_letter_code
_entity_poly.pdbx_strand_id
1 'polypeptide(L)'
;MTTRVWTLSVDDRQALIKAAFEAKEHSYSPYSKFPVGAALMAADGSIIKGANIENASYGASAILPSSSLGLIHATGGTICAERTAIVKAVSEGIKSFIALAVTTNVPATISPCGMCRQVIREFCALDMPVLLVPGDYPESSDDKMDEGKPSMTEGGVRETSIGELLPDSFGPEHLELPRK
;
A
#
# COMPACT_ATOMS: atom_id res chain seq x y z
N MET A 1 -19.11 9.49 13.73
CA MET A 1 -18.21 9.10 12.63
C MET A 1 -18.96 9.35 11.34
N THR A 2 -18.62 10.42 10.61
CA THR A 2 -19.11 10.64 9.25
C THR A 2 -18.44 9.61 8.34
N THR A 3 -19.22 8.73 7.73
CA THR A 3 -18.76 7.84 6.66
C THR A 3 -18.19 8.71 5.55
N ARG A 4 -16.86 8.69 5.37
CA ARG A 4 -16.22 9.33 4.22
C ARG A 4 -16.56 8.47 3.01
N VAL A 5 -17.21 9.07 2.03
CA VAL A 5 -17.49 8.44 0.74
C VAL A 5 -16.39 8.89 -0.20
N TRP A 6 -15.49 7.98 -0.57
CA TRP A 6 -14.49 8.23 -1.60
C TRP A 6 -15.13 8.07 -2.98
N THR A 7 -14.87 9.01 -3.89
CA THR A 7 -15.41 9.00 -5.26
C THR A 7 -14.52 8.19 -6.20
N LEU A 8 -14.37 6.88 -5.94
CA LEU A 8 -13.82 5.95 -6.92
C LEU A 8 -14.98 5.25 -7.64
N SER A 9 -15.00 5.23 -8.96
CA SER A 9 -16.05 4.53 -9.70
C SER A 9 -15.97 3.01 -9.44
N VAL A 10 -17.08 2.29 -9.65
CA VAL A 10 -17.10 0.83 -9.50
C VAL A 10 -16.10 0.16 -10.44
N ASP A 11 -16.03 0.65 -11.69
CA ASP A 11 -15.12 0.13 -12.71
C ASP A 11 -13.65 0.40 -12.34
N ASP A 12 -13.33 1.62 -11.89
CA ASP A 12 -11.97 1.96 -11.44
C ASP A 12 -11.57 1.13 -10.21
N ARG A 13 -12.49 0.92 -9.27
CA ARG A 13 -12.27 0.08 -8.09
C ARG A 13 -11.95 -1.35 -8.50
N GLN A 14 -12.73 -1.94 -9.40
CA GLN A 14 -12.50 -3.29 -9.89
C GLN A 14 -11.18 -3.40 -10.67
N ALA A 15 -10.90 -2.44 -11.56
CA ALA A 15 -9.65 -2.39 -12.32
C ALA A 15 -8.42 -2.29 -11.40
N LEU A 16 -8.50 -1.46 -10.35
CA LEU A 16 -7.44 -1.28 -9.38
C LEU A 16 -7.19 -2.55 -8.55
N ILE A 17 -8.25 -3.19 -8.07
CA ILE A 17 -8.16 -4.46 -7.32
C ILE A 17 -7.55 -5.55 -8.20
N LYS A 18 -8.07 -5.72 -9.43
CA LYS A 18 -7.54 -6.69 -10.41
C LYS A 18 -6.07 -6.46 -10.69
N ALA A 19 -5.67 -5.21 -10.88
CA ALA A 19 -4.27 -4.86 -11.12
C ALA A 19 -3.37 -5.18 -9.91
N ALA A 20 -3.85 -5.07 -8.68
CA ALA A 20 -3.10 -5.45 -7.49
C ALA A 20 -2.87 -6.97 -7.40
N PHE A 21 -3.87 -7.78 -7.76
CA PHE A 21 -3.70 -9.23 -7.90
C PHE A 21 -2.73 -9.60 -9.02
N GLU A 22 -2.85 -9.00 -10.20
CA GLU A 22 -1.91 -9.21 -11.30
C GLU A 22 -0.47 -8.79 -10.93
N ALA A 23 -0.31 -7.73 -10.13
CA ALA A 23 0.99 -7.31 -9.65
C ALA A 23 1.61 -8.34 -8.69
N LYS A 24 0.81 -8.99 -7.85
CA LYS A 24 1.26 -10.00 -6.87
C LYS A 24 1.97 -11.18 -7.54
N GLU A 25 1.54 -11.58 -8.74
CA GLU A 25 2.15 -12.65 -9.55
C GLU A 25 3.60 -12.35 -9.96
N HIS A 26 4.01 -11.08 -9.92
CA HIS A 26 5.38 -10.64 -10.19
C HIS A 26 6.25 -10.50 -8.92
N SER A 27 5.76 -10.98 -7.78
CA SER A 27 6.53 -11.00 -6.53
C SER A 27 7.80 -11.83 -6.67
N TYR A 28 8.93 -11.27 -6.26
CA TYR A 28 10.15 -12.03 -6.01
C TYR A 28 10.31 -12.17 -4.50
N SER A 29 9.72 -13.22 -3.94
CA SER A 29 9.75 -13.49 -2.50
C SER A 29 10.27 -14.89 -2.15
N PRO A 30 11.48 -15.27 -2.63
CA PRO A 30 12.00 -16.62 -2.42
C PRO A 30 12.33 -16.93 -0.96
N TYR A 31 12.35 -15.94 -0.07
CA TYR A 31 12.75 -16.13 1.31
C TYR A 31 11.55 -16.18 2.26
N SER A 32 10.68 -15.17 2.24
CA SER A 32 9.46 -15.20 3.07
C SER A 32 8.38 -16.11 2.50
N LYS A 33 8.41 -16.37 1.19
CA LYS A 33 7.30 -17.00 0.45
C LYS A 33 5.98 -16.26 0.62
N PHE A 34 6.05 -14.95 0.83
CA PHE A 34 4.91 -14.10 1.10
C PHE A 34 4.73 -13.06 -0.02
N PRO A 35 3.96 -13.38 -1.07
CA PRO A 35 3.75 -12.46 -2.17
C PRO A 35 2.74 -11.37 -1.80
N VAL A 36 3.10 -10.13 -2.14
CA VAL A 36 2.30 -8.92 -1.94
C VAL A 36 2.22 -8.19 -3.27
N GLY A 37 1.01 -7.80 -3.66
CA GLY A 37 0.75 -6.98 -4.82
C GLY A 37 0.15 -5.65 -4.42
N ALA A 38 0.53 -4.60 -5.14
CA ALA A 38 -0.03 -3.27 -5.00
C ALA A 38 -0.28 -2.65 -6.37
N ALA A 39 -1.34 -1.85 -6.47
CA ALA A 39 -1.65 -1.07 -7.65
C ALA A 39 -1.98 0.37 -7.24
N LEU A 40 -1.35 1.33 -7.91
CA LEU A 40 -1.47 2.75 -7.65
C LEU A 40 -2.13 3.42 -8.87
N MET A 41 -3.28 4.06 -8.66
CA MET A 41 -4.00 4.77 -9.71
C MET A 41 -3.58 6.24 -9.72
N ALA A 42 -3.11 6.71 -10.87
CA ALA A 42 -2.79 8.10 -11.12
C ALA A 42 -4.04 8.90 -11.52
N ALA A 43 -3.94 10.23 -11.41
CA ALA A 43 -5.04 11.13 -11.76
C ALA A 43 -5.40 11.14 -13.26
N ASP A 44 -4.51 10.66 -14.13
CA ASP A 44 -4.77 10.47 -15.56
C ASP A 44 -5.43 9.13 -15.89
N GLY A 45 -5.75 8.32 -14.87
CA GLY A 45 -6.34 6.99 -15.00
C GLY A 45 -5.33 5.86 -15.23
N SER A 46 -4.04 6.15 -15.33
CA SER A 46 -3.02 5.10 -15.45
C SER A 46 -2.88 4.30 -14.14
N ILE A 47 -2.66 2.99 -14.26
CA ILE A 47 -2.47 2.09 -13.11
C ILE A 47 -1.03 1.58 -13.10
N ILE A 48 -0.31 1.90 -12.02
CA ILE A 48 1.06 1.50 -11.79
C ILE A 48 1.09 0.31 -10.84
N LYS A 49 1.56 -0.84 -11.35
CA LYS A 49 1.67 -2.09 -10.60
C LYS A 49 3.01 -2.20 -9.86
N GLY A 50 2.96 -2.70 -8.63
CA GLY A 50 4.12 -3.01 -7.79
C GLY A 50 3.99 -4.35 -7.10
N ALA A 51 5.09 -5.07 -6.98
CA ALA A 51 5.20 -6.33 -6.25
C ALA A 51 6.34 -6.22 -5.23
N ASN A 52 6.29 -7.00 -4.16
CA ASN A 52 7.42 -7.07 -3.24
C ASN A 52 8.58 -7.83 -3.88
N ILE A 53 9.79 -7.28 -3.74
CA ILE A 53 11.03 -7.84 -4.24
C ILE A 53 11.98 -7.97 -3.05
N GLU A 54 12.31 -9.20 -2.70
CA GLU A 54 13.22 -9.52 -1.61
C GLU A 54 14.67 -9.56 -2.07
N ASN A 55 15.56 -9.47 -1.10
CA ASN A 55 16.99 -9.62 -1.31
C ASN A 55 17.58 -10.45 -0.16
N ALA A 56 18.66 -11.19 -0.44
CA ALA A 56 19.42 -11.91 0.59
C ALA A 56 19.84 -10.99 1.75
N SER A 57 20.13 -9.73 1.45
CA SER A 57 20.20 -8.64 2.42
C SER A 57 18.80 -8.14 2.73
N TYR A 58 18.07 -8.87 3.57
CA TYR A 58 16.66 -8.65 3.87
C TYR A 58 16.31 -7.22 4.31
N GLY A 59 17.25 -6.54 4.97
CA GLY A 59 16.98 -5.34 5.75
C GLY A 59 16.82 -5.68 7.21
N ALA A 60 17.94 -5.64 7.93
CA ALA A 60 17.89 -5.55 9.37
C ALA A 60 17.96 -4.07 9.73
N SER A 61 16.92 -3.53 10.37
CA SER A 61 17.15 -2.59 11.46
C SER A 61 17.76 -3.43 12.59
N ALA A 62 19.03 -3.82 12.44
CA ALA A 62 19.76 -4.40 13.54
C ALA A 62 20.12 -3.23 14.43
N ILE A 63 19.49 -3.14 15.60
CA ILE A 63 20.07 -2.41 16.71
C ILE A 63 21.42 -3.10 16.97
N LEU A 64 22.52 -2.50 16.51
CA LEU A 64 23.83 -2.82 17.04
C LEU A 64 23.93 -2.05 18.36
N PRO A 65 23.86 -2.71 19.52
CA PRO A 65 23.89 -2.02 20.82
C PRO A 65 25.25 -1.35 21.13
N SER A 66 26.18 -1.28 20.15
CA SER A 66 27.58 -0.93 20.39
C SER A 66 28.06 0.36 19.71
N SER A 67 27.23 1.12 19.00
CA SER A 67 27.65 2.44 18.49
C SER A 67 26.89 3.56 19.20
N SER A 68 27.62 4.36 19.97
CA SER A 68 27.14 5.58 20.64
C SER A 68 26.58 6.65 19.68
N LEU A 69 26.69 6.42 18.37
CA LEU A 69 25.86 7.06 17.36
C LEU A 69 24.79 6.05 16.91
N GLY A 70 23.57 6.20 17.41
CA GLY A 70 22.41 5.40 17.01
C GLY A 70 21.98 5.68 15.56
N LEU A 71 22.80 5.29 14.59
CA LEU A 71 22.45 5.36 13.18
C LEU A 71 21.68 4.09 12.81
N ILE A 72 20.35 4.22 12.75
CA ILE A 72 19.46 3.25 12.14
C ILE A 72 19.72 3.28 10.63
N HIS A 73 20.65 2.47 10.16
CA HIS A 73 20.79 2.22 8.73
C HIS A 73 19.76 1.15 8.33
N ALA A 74 18.57 1.60 7.92
CA ALA A 74 17.59 0.77 7.24
C ALA A 74 18.05 0.50 5.79
N THR A 75 19.17 -0.21 5.62
CA THR A 75 19.80 -0.49 4.32
C THR A 75 19.46 -1.90 3.83
N GLY A 76 18.19 -2.27 3.92
CA GLY A 76 17.69 -3.52 3.36
C GLY A 76 17.47 -3.44 1.87
N GLY A 77 17.83 -4.50 1.15
CA GLY A 77 17.53 -4.63 -0.28
C GLY A 77 16.08 -5.01 -0.56
N THR A 78 15.29 -5.36 0.46
CA THR A 78 13.87 -5.71 0.30
C THR A 78 12.99 -4.47 0.13
N ILE A 79 12.24 -4.43 -0.97
CA ILE A 79 11.26 -3.40 -1.26
C ILE A 79 9.85 -4.00 -1.25
N CYS A 80 8.92 -3.31 -0.58
CA CYS A 80 7.52 -3.73 -0.49
C CYS A 80 6.75 -3.30 -1.74
N ALA A 81 5.64 -3.97 -2.03
CA ALA A 81 4.85 -3.75 -3.24
C ALA A 81 4.40 -2.30 -3.43
N GLU A 82 3.94 -1.65 -2.36
CA GLU A 82 3.47 -0.27 -2.36
C GLU A 82 4.60 0.69 -2.72
N ARG A 83 5.80 0.46 -2.16
CA ARG A 83 7.00 1.24 -2.48
C ARG A 83 7.45 1.00 -3.91
N THR A 84 7.39 -0.24 -4.41
CA THR A 84 7.69 -0.55 -5.81
C THR A 84 6.78 0.23 -6.77
N ALA A 85 5.46 0.28 -6.50
CA ALA A 85 4.52 1.03 -7.33
C ALA A 85 4.81 2.54 -7.32
N ILE A 86 5.01 3.12 -6.13
CA ILE A 86 5.28 4.56 -5.99
C ILE A 86 6.62 4.95 -6.63
N VAL A 87 7.70 4.19 -6.36
CA VAL A 87 9.02 4.50 -6.92
C VAL A 87 8.99 4.45 -8.44
N LYS A 88 8.31 3.46 -9.04
CA LYS A 88 8.12 3.36 -10.48
C LYS A 88 7.41 4.61 -11.02
N ALA A 89 6.23 4.93 -10.48
CA ALA A 89 5.44 6.08 -10.91
C ALA A 89 6.23 7.40 -10.83
N VAL A 90 6.84 7.67 -9.67
CA VAL A 90 7.57 8.92 -9.42
C VAL A 90 8.81 9.02 -10.31
N SER A 91 9.50 7.90 -10.57
CA SER A 91 10.66 7.87 -11.47
C SER A 91 10.29 8.16 -12.93
N GLU A 92 9.05 7.87 -13.32
CA GLU A 92 8.49 8.16 -14.64
C GLU A 92 7.81 9.53 -14.72
N GLY A 93 7.91 10.35 -13.66
CA GLY A 93 7.35 11.70 -13.61
C GLY A 93 5.89 11.79 -13.18
N ILE A 94 5.24 10.66 -12.87
CA ILE A 94 3.86 10.60 -12.40
C ILE A 94 3.85 10.89 -10.89
N LYS A 95 3.20 11.98 -10.47
CA LYS A 95 3.20 12.47 -9.07
C LYS A 95 1.83 12.86 -8.54
N SER A 96 0.76 12.50 -9.24
CA SER A 96 -0.62 12.77 -8.83
C SER A 96 -1.40 11.47 -8.79
N PHE A 97 -1.85 11.08 -7.60
CA PHE A 97 -2.46 9.78 -7.34
C PHE A 97 -3.83 9.93 -6.69
N ILE A 98 -4.75 9.01 -7.01
CA ILE A 98 -6.15 9.09 -6.56
C ILE A 98 -6.59 7.86 -5.77
N ALA A 99 -5.90 6.72 -5.88
CA ALA A 99 -6.21 5.52 -5.10
C ALA A 99 -5.04 4.52 -5.08
N LEU A 100 -4.98 3.71 -4.03
CA LEU A 100 -4.04 2.59 -3.90
C LEU A 100 -4.80 1.32 -3.49
N ALA A 101 -4.51 0.17 -4.09
CA ALA A 101 -4.96 -1.14 -3.60
C ALA A 101 -3.76 -2.00 -3.21
N VAL A 102 -3.92 -2.81 -2.16
CA VAL A 102 -2.91 -3.76 -1.66
C VAL A 102 -3.57 -5.10 -1.36
N THR A 103 -2.93 -6.19 -1.80
CA THR A 103 -3.40 -7.57 -1.58
C THR A 103 -2.24 -8.53 -1.29
N THR A 104 -2.57 -9.67 -0.68
CA THR A 104 -1.63 -10.75 -0.34
C THR A 104 -2.29 -12.12 -0.65
N ASN A 105 -1.74 -13.21 -0.11
CA ASN A 105 -2.41 -14.53 -0.10
C ASN A 105 -3.19 -14.82 1.19
N VAL A 106 -3.22 -13.89 2.15
CA VAL A 106 -3.94 -14.06 3.41
C VAL A 106 -5.41 -13.71 3.20
N PRO A 107 -6.38 -14.55 3.63
CA PRO A 107 -7.82 -14.29 3.53
C PRO A 107 -8.30 -13.26 4.57
N ALA A 108 -7.55 -12.17 4.70
CA ALA A 108 -7.81 -11.05 5.58
C ALA A 108 -7.14 -9.80 5.03
N THR A 109 -7.67 -8.63 5.38
CA THR A 109 -7.10 -7.35 4.99
C THR A 109 -5.79 -7.09 5.73
N ILE A 110 -4.69 -6.92 5.01
CA ILE A 110 -3.39 -6.60 5.60
C ILE A 110 -3.03 -5.14 5.29
N SER A 111 -2.69 -4.39 6.35
CA SER A 111 -2.27 -3.00 6.21
C SER A 111 -0.82 -2.88 5.75
N PRO A 112 -0.47 -1.83 4.96
CA PRO A 112 0.92 -1.48 4.66
C PRO A 112 1.80 -1.40 5.92
N CYS A 113 3.08 -1.78 5.79
CA CYS A 113 4.04 -1.64 6.89
C CYS A 113 4.38 -0.16 7.16
N GLY A 114 4.96 0.16 8.32
CA GLY A 114 5.23 1.55 8.72
C GLY A 114 6.07 2.35 7.70
N MET A 115 7.04 1.70 7.05
CA MET A 115 7.85 2.34 6.02
C MET A 115 7.06 2.63 4.74
N CYS A 116 6.17 1.72 4.33
CA CYS A 116 5.25 1.98 3.21
C CYS A 116 4.30 3.12 3.54
N ARG A 117 3.76 3.15 4.76
CA ARG A 117 2.89 4.25 5.21
C ARG A 117 3.61 5.59 5.10
N GLN A 118 4.86 5.69 5.55
CA GLN A 118 5.63 6.93 5.46
C GLN A 118 5.90 7.35 4.00
N VAL A 119 6.16 6.40 3.10
CA VAL A 119 6.33 6.70 1.66
C VAL A 119 5.02 7.11 1.01
N ILE A 120 3.91 6.45 1.32
CA ILE A 120 2.58 6.84 0.83
C ILE A 120 2.25 8.25 1.30
N ARG A 121 2.53 8.58 2.58
CA ARG A 121 2.33 9.91 3.16
C ARG A 121 3.05 10.97 2.31
N GLU A 122 4.31 10.75 1.96
CA GLU A 122 5.13 11.71 1.22
C GLU A 122 4.51 12.09 -0.14
N PHE A 123 3.94 11.11 -0.86
CA PHE A 123 3.53 11.29 -2.26
C PHE A 123 2.01 11.37 -2.48
N CYS A 124 1.19 11.08 -1.47
CA CYS A 124 -0.27 10.98 -1.60
C CYS A 124 -0.99 11.89 -0.60
N ALA A 125 -2.20 12.33 -0.98
CA ALA A 125 -3.08 13.06 -0.07
C ALA A 125 -3.47 12.21 1.15
N LEU A 126 -3.63 12.84 2.33
CA LEU A 126 -3.93 12.14 3.58
C LEU A 126 -5.26 11.37 3.54
N ASP A 127 -6.19 11.85 2.73
CA ASP A 127 -7.53 11.31 2.51
C ASP A 127 -7.64 10.45 1.26
N MET A 128 -6.55 10.24 0.50
CA MET A 128 -6.53 9.33 -0.65
C MET A 128 -6.95 7.92 -0.19
N PRO A 129 -7.92 7.29 -0.87
CA PRO A 129 -8.39 5.95 -0.53
C PRO A 129 -7.28 4.89 -0.71
N VAL A 130 -7.18 4.03 0.29
CA VAL A 130 -6.34 2.83 0.32
C VAL A 130 -7.26 1.63 0.51
N LEU A 131 -7.34 0.78 -0.50
CA LEU A 131 -8.13 -0.45 -0.51
C LEU A 131 -7.25 -1.60 0.02
N LEU A 132 -7.60 -2.11 1.20
CA LEU A 132 -6.98 -3.31 1.76
C LEU A 132 -7.82 -4.51 1.34
N VAL A 133 -7.28 -5.30 0.43
CA VAL A 133 -8.02 -6.37 -0.25
C VAL A 133 -7.61 -7.72 0.35
N PRO A 134 -8.56 -8.53 0.85
CA PRO A 134 -8.28 -9.91 1.26
C PRO A 134 -7.77 -10.75 0.08
N GLY A 135 -6.89 -11.70 0.36
CA GLY A 135 -6.34 -12.60 -0.65
C GLY A 135 -7.34 -13.58 -1.25
N ASP A 136 -8.50 -13.78 -0.59
CA ASP A 136 -9.63 -14.58 -1.04
C ASP A 136 -10.76 -13.73 -1.65
N TYR A 137 -10.48 -12.48 -2.01
CA TYR A 137 -11.44 -11.63 -2.71
C TYR A 137 -11.87 -12.29 -4.04
N PRO A 138 -13.19 -12.42 -4.30
CA PRO A 138 -13.68 -13.14 -5.47
C PRO A 138 -13.31 -12.40 -6.78
N GLU A 139 -12.76 -13.13 -7.74
CA GLU A 139 -12.31 -12.57 -9.02
C GLU A 139 -13.46 -12.29 -10.02
N SER A 140 -14.70 -12.70 -9.75
CA SER A 140 -15.83 -12.49 -10.66
C SER A 140 -17.14 -12.15 -9.96
N SER A 141 -17.90 -11.27 -10.62
CA SER A 141 -19.22 -10.73 -10.28
C SER A 141 -20.37 -11.71 -10.51
N ASP A 142 -20.17 -13.02 -10.36
CA ASP A 142 -21.27 -13.99 -10.44
C ASP A 142 -21.88 -14.20 -9.06
N ASP A 143 -22.93 -13.41 -8.82
CA ASP A 143 -23.94 -13.51 -7.76
C ASP A 143 -24.00 -14.86 -7.02
N LYS A 144 -23.45 -14.90 -5.80
CA LYS A 144 -24.21 -15.25 -4.59
C LYS A 144 -23.64 -14.47 -3.41
N MET A 145 -24.32 -13.38 -3.07
CA MET A 145 -24.17 -12.72 -1.78
C MET A 145 -24.51 -13.75 -0.69
N ASP A 146 -23.49 -14.25 0.01
CA ASP A 146 -23.70 -15.08 1.20
C ASP A 146 -24.08 -14.13 2.35
N GLU A 147 -25.37 -14.08 2.70
CA GLU A 147 -26.02 -13.14 3.63
C GLU A 147 -25.52 -13.23 5.10
N GLY A 148 -24.38 -13.88 5.36
CA GLY A 148 -23.89 -14.21 6.71
C GLY A 148 -22.58 -13.57 7.16
N LYS A 149 -21.82 -12.85 6.30
CA LYS A 149 -20.52 -12.28 6.71
C LYS A 149 -20.63 -10.79 7.10
N PRO A 150 -20.11 -10.38 8.28
CA PRO A 150 -20.26 -9.02 8.78
C PRO A 150 -19.48 -8.02 7.90
N SER A 151 -20.19 -6.96 7.51
CA SER A 151 -19.74 -5.85 6.67
C SER A 151 -18.57 -5.07 7.26
N MET A 152 -17.53 -4.87 6.43
CA MET A 152 -16.84 -3.59 6.19
C MET A 152 -16.07 -3.70 4.85
N THR A 153 -16.59 -3.55 3.63
CA THR A 153 -17.91 -3.27 3.04
C THR A 153 -17.87 -3.91 1.62
N GLU A 154 -18.75 -4.89 1.34
CA GLU A 154 -18.83 -5.77 0.15
C GLU A 154 -17.54 -6.50 -0.29
N GLY A 155 -17.53 -7.83 -0.10
CA GLY A 155 -16.41 -8.72 -0.45
C GLY A 155 -15.27 -8.76 0.57
N GLY A 156 -15.40 -8.06 1.71
CA GLY A 156 -14.38 -8.04 2.78
C GLY A 156 -13.23 -7.05 2.56
N VAL A 157 -13.32 -6.19 1.53
CA VAL A 157 -12.34 -5.11 1.29
C VAL A 157 -12.55 -4.02 2.31
N ARG A 158 -11.48 -3.67 3.03
CA ARG A 158 -11.46 -2.55 3.97
C ARG A 158 -10.91 -1.31 3.27
N GLU A 159 -11.73 -0.29 3.18
CA GLU A 159 -11.33 1.03 2.69
C GLU A 159 -10.87 1.90 3.86
N THR A 160 -9.75 2.61 3.67
CA THR A 160 -9.13 3.49 4.67
C THR A 160 -8.33 4.57 3.95
N SER A 161 -7.60 5.41 4.67
CA SER A 161 -6.67 6.38 4.07
C SER A 161 -5.34 6.39 4.81
N ILE A 162 -4.33 7.04 4.23
CA ILE A 162 -3.03 7.14 4.91
C ILE A 162 -3.12 7.95 6.22
N GLY A 163 -3.99 8.96 6.29
CA GLY A 163 -4.24 9.71 7.53
C GLY A 163 -4.83 8.86 8.65
N GLU A 164 -5.58 7.81 8.33
CA GLU A 164 -6.09 6.84 9.32
C GLU A 164 -5.04 5.79 9.68
N LEU A 165 -4.26 5.34 8.70
CA LEU A 165 -3.21 4.32 8.90
C LEU A 165 -1.97 4.88 9.60
N LEU A 166 -1.72 6.19 9.49
CA LEU A 166 -0.58 6.89 10.07
C LEU A 166 -1.04 8.26 10.60
N PRO A 167 -1.81 8.28 11.70
CA PRO A 167 -2.31 9.51 12.31
C PRO A 167 -1.14 10.37 12.81
N ASP A 168 -1.33 11.69 12.79
CA ASP A 168 -0.34 12.69 13.24
C ASP A 168 1.05 12.48 12.62
N SER A 169 1.08 12.01 11.37
CA SER A 169 2.30 11.65 10.66
C SER A 169 3.18 12.86 10.36
N PHE A 170 4.48 12.65 10.49
CA PHE A 170 5.49 13.55 9.96
C PHE A 170 5.39 13.59 8.42
N GLY A 171 5.54 14.78 7.84
CA GLY A 171 5.38 15.03 6.41
C GLY A 171 6.03 16.33 5.95
N PRO A 172 5.97 16.64 4.66
CA PRO A 172 6.64 17.81 4.06
C PRO A 172 6.34 19.14 4.76
N GLU A 173 5.11 19.33 5.25
CA GLU A 173 4.69 20.52 5.99
C GLU A 173 5.45 20.76 7.31
N HIS A 174 6.11 19.74 7.85
CA HIS A 174 6.88 19.85 9.10
C HIS A 174 8.36 20.21 8.87
N LEU A 175 8.79 20.38 7.62
CA LEU A 175 10.20 20.62 7.27
C LEU A 175 10.58 22.12 7.23
N GLU A 176 9.64 23.05 7.38
CA GLU A 176 9.96 24.48 7.36
C GLU A 176 10.79 24.91 8.59
N LEU A 177 11.86 25.69 8.33
CA LEU A 177 12.87 26.17 9.29
C LEU A 177 12.82 27.71 9.39
N PRO A 178 13.24 28.32 10.52
CA PRO A 178 14.33 27.86 11.37
C PRO A 178 13.89 27.33 12.74
N ARG A 179 14.37 26.12 13.06
CA ARG A 179 14.49 25.61 14.42
C ARG A 179 15.44 26.57 15.16
N LYS A 180 14.92 27.26 16.17
CA LYS A 180 15.70 28.08 17.10
C LYS A 180 16.60 27.23 17.99
#